data_AF-A0A962XWN1-F1
#
_entry.id   AF-A0A962XWN1-F1
#
_cell.length_a   1.000
_cell.length_b   1.000
_cell.length_c   1.000
_cell.angle_alpha   90.00
_cell.angle_beta   90.00
_cell.angle_gamma   90.00
#
_symmetry.space_group_name_H-M   'P 1'
#
loop_
_entity.id
_entity.type
_entity.pdbx_description
1 polymer ?
#
loop_
_entity_poly.entity_id
_entity_poly.type
_entity_poly.pdbx_seq_one_letter_code
_entity_poly.pdbx_strand_id
1 'polypeptide(L)'
;MKNIDFGEITCAEFLQELSTSSSEDAGVVLMWIDGYLSGVSGDTSLNWKDLEKFSTNLVAYCGKKPDEKVLDAAEAVGIAE
;
A
#
# COMPACT_ATOMS: atom_id res chain seq x y z
N MET A 1 -0.74 -17.85 2.86
CA MET A 1 -1.48 -16.58 2.81
C MET A 1 -2.75 -16.79 2.00
N LYS A 2 -3.87 -16.19 2.40
CA LYS A 2 -5.04 -16.09 1.52
C LYS A 2 -4.75 -15.03 0.46
N ASN A 3 -5.42 -15.10 -0.69
CA ASN A 3 -5.30 -14.06 -1.70
C ASN A 3 -5.87 -12.75 -1.15
N ILE A 4 -5.19 -11.64 -1.41
CA ILE A 4 -5.68 -10.29 -1.14
C ILE A 4 -6.20 -9.74 -2.47
N ASP A 5 -7.46 -9.31 -2.49
CA ASP A 5 -8.03 -8.61 -3.63
C ASP A 5 -7.81 -7.10 -3.45
N PHE A 6 -6.69 -6.58 -3.98
CA PHE A 6 -6.37 -5.16 -3.88
C PHE A 6 -7.35 -4.26 -4.63
N GLY A 7 -8.13 -4.79 -5.58
CA GLY A 7 -9.18 -4.02 -6.26
C GLY A 7 -10.37 -3.71 -5.36
N GLU A 8 -10.57 -4.49 -4.28
CA GLU A 8 -11.75 -4.39 -3.43
C GLU A 8 -11.44 -4.19 -1.94
N ILE A 9 -10.23 -4.47 -1.48
CA ILE A 9 -9.90 -4.35 -0.05
C ILE A 9 -10.00 -2.89 0.42
N THR A 10 -10.71 -2.70 1.53
CA THR A 10 -10.79 -1.40 2.20
C THR A 10 -9.56 -1.14 3.06
N CYS A 11 -9.31 0.12 3.40
CA CYS A 11 -8.26 0.52 4.31
C CYS A 11 -8.36 -0.16 5.69
N ALA A 12 -9.57 -0.37 6.22
CA ALA A 12 -9.77 -1.08 7.48
C ALA A 12 -9.32 -2.55 7.40
N GLU A 13 -9.76 -3.25 6.35
CA GLU A 13 -9.37 -4.65 6.10
C GLU A 13 -7.87 -4.77 5.85
N PHE A 14 -7.30 -3.84 5.07
CA PHE A 14 -5.88 -3.80 4.80
C PHE A 14 -5.04 -3.63 6.07
N LEU A 15 -5.42 -2.70 6.96
CA LEU A 15 -4.75 -2.53 8.25
C LEU A 15 -4.87 -3.77 9.13
N GLN A 16 -6.01 -4.46 9.09
CA GLN A 16 -6.19 -5.72 9.79
C GLN A 16 -5.26 -6.81 9.22
N GLU A 17 -5.17 -6.94 7.89
CA GLU A 17 -4.24 -7.89 7.24
C GLU A 17 -2.79 -7.60 7.62
N LEU A 18 -2.35 -6.33 7.59
CA LEU A 18 -1.01 -5.95 8.02
C LEU A 18 -0.76 -6.28 9.50
N SER A 19 -1.75 -6.05 10.38
CA SER A 19 -1.61 -6.30 11.82
C SER A 19 -1.49 -7.78 12.18
N THR A 20 -1.98 -8.67 11.32
CA THR A 20 -1.95 -10.13 11.53
C THR A 20 -0.83 -10.81 10.73
N SER A 21 -0.14 -10.06 9.87
CA SER A 21 0.97 -10.53 9.04
C SER A 21 2.31 -10.48 9.79
N SER A 22 3.27 -11.29 9.34
CA SER A 22 4.66 -11.09 9.75
C SER A 22 5.21 -9.78 9.16
N SER A 23 6.28 -9.22 9.75
CA SER A 23 6.91 -8.02 9.20
C SER A 23 7.45 -8.23 7.78
N GLU A 24 7.88 -9.45 7.46
CA GLU A 24 8.35 -9.81 6.12
C GLU A 24 7.19 -9.82 5.11
N ASP A 25 6.08 -10.50 5.44
CA ASP A 25 4.89 -10.55 4.59
C ASP A 25 4.27 -9.16 4.38
N ALA A 26 4.21 -8.35 5.45
CA ALA A 26 3.75 -6.96 5.38
C ALA A 26 4.62 -6.11 4.43
N GLY A 27 5.95 -6.31 4.47
CA GLY A 27 6.88 -5.66 3.55
C GLY A 27 6.65 -6.05 2.10
N VAL A 28 6.39 -7.34 1.82
CA VAL A 28 6.07 -7.83 0.48
C VAL A 28 4.76 -7.24 -0.03
N VAL A 29 3.73 -7.15 0.82
CA VAL A 29 2.44 -6.54 0.48
C VAL A 29 2.61 -5.06 0.10
N LEU A 30 3.36 -4.30 0.90
CA LEU A 30 3.61 -2.87 0.62
C LEU A 30 4.41 -2.68 -0.68
N MET A 31 5.43 -3.51 -0.91
CA MET A 31 6.21 -3.51 -2.15
C MET A 31 5.36 -3.88 -3.37
N TRP A 32 4.37 -4.76 -3.21
CA TRP A 32 3.44 -5.09 -4.29
C TRP A 32 2.60 -3.87 -4.70
N ILE A 33 2.10 -3.09 -3.74
CA ILE A 33 1.32 -1.88 -4.02
C ILE A 33 2.20 -0.81 -4.68
N ASP A 34 3.42 -0.60 -4.18
CA ASP A 34 4.41 0.30 -4.78
C ASP A 34 4.74 -0.09 -6.24
N GLY A 35 4.96 -1.38 -6.49
CA GLY A 35 5.20 -1.92 -7.83
C GLY A 35 3.98 -1.80 -8.75
N TYR A 36 2.76 -1.95 -8.22
CA TYR A 36 1.53 -1.71 -8.96
C TYR A 36 1.44 -0.24 -9.42
N LEU A 37 1.68 0.71 -8.51
CA LEU A 37 1.68 2.14 -8.83
C LEU A 37 2.79 2.51 -9.82
N SER A 38 3.98 1.91 -9.68
CA SER A 38 5.07 2.04 -10.64
C SER A 38 4.66 1.58 -12.04
N GLY A 39 3.93 0.46 -12.13
CA GLY A 39 3.38 -0.03 -13.40
C GLY A 39 2.32 0.90 -14.00
N VAL A 40 1.52 1.57 -13.17
CA VAL A 40 0.51 2.55 -13.60
C VAL A 40 1.16 3.87 -14.05
N SER A 41 2.17 4.36 -13.33
CA SER A 41 2.85 5.64 -13.59
C SER A 41 3.92 5.54 -14.68
N GLY A 42 4.44 4.33 -14.93
CA GLY A 42 5.60 4.10 -15.77
C GLY A 42 6.94 4.34 -15.06
N ASP A 43 6.95 4.55 -13.74
CA ASP A 43 8.18 4.57 -12.97
C ASP A 43 8.84 3.18 -12.99
N THR A 44 10.14 3.17 -13.22
CA THR A 44 10.96 1.96 -13.28
C THR A 44 12.02 1.93 -12.18
N SER A 45 12.01 2.91 -11.28
CA SER A 45 13.04 3.11 -10.27
C SER A 45 12.51 2.71 -8.89
N LEU A 46 13.23 1.82 -8.22
CA LEU A 46 12.97 1.56 -6.80
C LEU A 46 13.80 2.51 -5.94
N ASN A 47 13.15 3.53 -5.36
CA ASN A 47 13.76 4.39 -4.35
C ASN A 47 13.37 3.93 -2.94
N TRP A 48 14.34 3.37 -2.21
CA TRP A 48 14.13 2.84 -0.86
C TRP A 48 13.57 3.87 0.14
N LYS A 49 13.95 5.15 0.02
CA LYS A 49 13.45 6.19 0.92
C LYS A 49 12.00 6.56 0.62
N ASP A 50 11.65 6.56 -0.67
CA ASP A 50 10.29 6.87 -1.09
C ASP A 50 9.37 5.70 -0.74
N LEU A 51 9.81 4.45 -0.87
CA LEU A 51 9.07 3.28 -0.40
C LEU A 51 8.78 3.33 1.11
N GLU A 52 9.76 3.70 1.94
CA GLU A 52 9.57 3.84 3.39
C GLU A 52 8.56 4.95 3.72
N LYS A 53 8.67 6.09 3.05
CA LYS A 53 7.76 7.22 3.19
C LYS A 53 6.34 6.88 2.73
N PHE A 54 6.23 6.24 1.56
CA PHE A 54 4.97 5.75 0.99
C PHE A 54 4.27 4.81 1.97
N SER A 55 4.98 3.78 2.44
CA SER A 55 4.45 2.79 3.38
C SER A 55 3.89 3.44 4.64
N THR A 56 4.64 4.40 5.21
CA THR A 56 4.22 5.16 6.39
C THR A 56 2.98 6.00 6.11
N ASN A 57 2.96 6.71 4.98
CA ASN A 57 1.85 7.57 4.60
C ASN A 57 0.58 6.78 4.31
N LEU A 58 0.69 5.62 3.64
CA LEU A 58 -0.45 4.75 3.33
C LEU A 58 -1.13 4.24 4.60
N VAL A 59 -0.35 3.70 5.54
CA VAL A 59 -0.89 3.24 6.83
C VAL A 59 -1.57 4.39 7.60
N ALA A 60 -0.92 5.56 7.65
CA ALA A 60 -1.47 6.73 8.32
C ALA A 60 -2.74 7.27 7.66
N TYR A 61 -2.82 7.23 6.32
CA TYR A 61 -3.97 7.65 5.55
C TYR A 61 -5.13 6.67 5.75
N CYS A 62 -4.88 5.37 5.63
CA CYS A 62 -5.88 4.33 5.86
C CYS A 62 -6.45 4.38 7.28
N GLY A 63 -5.64 4.70 8.29
CA GLY A 63 -6.12 4.88 9.66
C GLY A 63 -7.13 6.03 9.84
N LYS A 64 -7.17 6.99 8.91
CA LYS A 64 -8.13 8.11 8.91
C LYS A 64 -9.35 7.86 8.03
N LYS A 65 -9.27 6.92 7.10
CA LYS A 65 -10.29 6.67 6.07
C LYS A 65 -10.55 5.16 5.91
N PRO A 66 -11.19 4.53 6.91
CA PRO A 66 -11.30 3.07 6.97
C PRO A 66 -12.07 2.45 5.80
N ASP A 67 -13.05 3.16 5.23
CA ASP A 67 -13.93 2.64 4.17
C ASP A 67 -13.39 2.87 2.75
N GLU A 68 -12.30 3.65 2.58
CA GLU A 68 -11.69 3.91 1.28
C GLU A 68 -10.95 2.66 0.77
N LYS A 69 -10.95 2.43 -0.55
CA LYS A 69 -10.22 1.31 -1.14
C LYS A 69 -8.72 1.58 -1.03
N VAL A 70 -7.93 0.52 -0.78
CA VAL A 70 -6.51 0.71 -0.50
C VAL A 70 -5.73 1.25 -1.69
N LEU A 71 -6.12 0.92 -2.93
CA LEU A 71 -5.46 1.43 -4.13
C LEU A 71 -5.75 2.92 -4.33
N ASP A 72 -6.97 3.38 -4.09
CA ASP A 72 -7.30 4.82 -4.12
C ASP A 72 -6.47 5.58 -3.06
N ALA A 73 -6.36 5.01 -1.85
CA ALA A 73 -5.52 5.56 -0.79
C ALA A 73 -4.04 5.58 -1.17
N ALA A 74 -3.55 4.54 -1.85
CA ALA A 74 -2.17 4.42 -2.31
C ALA A 74 -1.84 5.45 -3.39
N GLU A 75 -2.73 5.66 -4.36
CA GLU A 75 -2.58 6.73 -5.37
C GLU A 75 -2.53 8.12 -4.70
N ALA A 76 -3.37 8.36 -3.70
CA ALA A 76 -3.42 9.64 -2.98
C ALA A 76 -2.14 10.00 -2.21
N VAL A 77 -1.28 9.01 -1.89
CA VAL A 77 -0.07 9.22 -1.08
C VAL A 77 1.24 8.77 -1.73
N GLY A 78 1.17 7.97 -2.80
CA GLY A 78 2.29 7.30 -3.44
C GLY A 78 2.77 7.93 -4.74
N ILE A 79 1.92 8.70 -5.42
CA ILE A 79 2.35 9.44 -6.61
C ILE A 79 2.87 10.81 -6.15
N ALA A 80 4.11 10.85 -5.70
CA ALA A 80 4.86 12.09 -5.64
C ALA A 80 5.54 12.30 -7.00
N GLU A 81 5.27 13.45 -7.64
CA GLU A 81 6.00 13.92 -8.83
C GLU A 81 7.53 13.97 -8.61
#